data_AF-A0A0R2PEZ9-F1
#
_entry.id   AF-A0A0R2PEZ9-F1
#
_cell.length_a   1.000
_cell.length_b   1.000
_cell.length_c   1.000
_cell.angle_alpha   90.00
_cell.angle_beta   90.00
_cell.angle_gamma   90.00
#
_symmetry.space_group_name_H-M   'P 1'
#
loop_
_entity.id
_entity.type
_entity.pdbx_description
1 polymer ?
#
loop_
_entity_poly.entity_id
_entity_poly.type
_entity_poly.pdbx_seq_one_letter_code
_entity_poly.pdbx_strand_id
1 'polypeptide(L)'
;MAVEQSQNELTTTIHRGLREVSNSSEKHLEEQLALLSPEDRAVVAEIQGSKGEKAMILIARGANKGSRFLVTAEGVSVGRSASSSIFLDDVTVSRTHATISKQGNSFVLKDEGSLNGTYINNISVTEHLLVSGDEFQIGKFHLLFVGSN
;
A
#
# COMPACT_ATOMS: atom_id res chain seq x y z
N MET A 1 63.19 -9.50 -12.96
CA MET A 1 61.98 -9.74 -13.77
C MET A 1 61.21 -10.84 -13.09
N ALA A 2 60.17 -10.48 -12.34
CA ALA A 2 59.32 -11.40 -11.58
C ALA A 2 57.96 -11.44 -12.27
N VAL A 3 57.39 -12.62 -12.45
CA VAL A 3 55.99 -12.77 -12.83
C VAL A 3 55.32 -13.67 -11.79
N GLU A 4 54.36 -13.05 -11.15
CA GLU A 4 53.57 -13.48 -10.00
C GLU A 4 52.60 -14.62 -10.28
N GLN A 5 52.20 -15.20 -9.17
CA GLN A 5 51.43 -16.41 -8.97
C GLN A 5 49.96 -16.24 -9.39
N SER A 6 49.43 -17.25 -10.09
CA SER A 6 48.01 -17.45 -10.31
C SER A 6 47.42 -18.28 -9.17
N GLN A 7 46.50 -17.71 -8.40
CA GLN A 7 45.70 -18.37 -7.36
C GLN A 7 44.22 -17.97 -7.51
N ASN A 8 43.41 -18.99 -7.79
CA ASN A 8 42.01 -19.28 -7.39
C ASN A 8 40.84 -18.29 -7.61
N GLU A 9 39.86 -18.84 -8.35
CA GLU A 9 38.38 -18.79 -8.26
C GLU A 9 37.67 -17.58 -7.61
N LEU A 10 36.62 -17.06 -8.29
CA LEU A 10 35.22 -16.99 -7.81
C LEU A 10 34.32 -16.18 -8.77
N THR A 11 33.14 -16.75 -9.03
CA THR A 11 31.87 -16.15 -9.50
C THR A 11 31.71 -14.66 -9.16
N THR A 12 31.22 -13.84 -10.11
CA THR A 12 30.04 -12.95 -9.95
C THR A 12 29.79 -12.17 -11.24
N THR A 13 28.77 -12.58 -12.00
CA THR A 13 28.16 -11.75 -13.05
C THR A 13 27.09 -10.89 -12.40
N ILE A 14 27.36 -9.60 -12.15
CA ILE A 14 26.30 -8.59 -11.98
C ILE A 14 26.71 -7.30 -12.70
N HIS A 15 26.04 -7.04 -13.83
CA HIS A 15 26.00 -5.73 -14.51
C HIS A 15 24.60 -5.13 -14.33
N ARG A 16 24.45 -4.09 -13.52
CA ARG A 16 23.51 -3.00 -13.80
C ARG A 16 23.74 -1.81 -12.87
N GLY A 17 23.96 -0.65 -13.47
CA GLY A 17 24.28 0.59 -12.79
C GLY A 17 23.24 1.04 -11.78
N LEU A 18 23.75 1.58 -10.67
CA LEU A 18 23.04 2.42 -9.72
C LEU A 18 22.49 3.65 -10.44
N ARG A 19 21.18 3.92 -10.26
CA ARG A 19 20.57 5.22 -10.55
C ARG A 19 19.95 5.71 -9.26
N GLU A 20 20.42 6.87 -8.78
CA GLU A 20 19.91 7.58 -7.61
C GLU A 20 18.41 7.90 -7.77
N VAL A 21 17.61 7.60 -6.74
CA VAL A 21 16.18 7.92 -6.68
C VAL A 21 15.89 8.55 -5.32
N SER A 22 16.23 9.83 -5.14
CA SER A 22 15.91 10.55 -3.89
C SER A 22 15.05 11.80 -4.04
N ASN A 23 14.76 12.29 -5.25
CA ASN A 23 13.97 13.52 -5.44
C ASN A 23 12.68 13.34 -6.27
N SER A 24 12.22 12.10 -6.46
CA SER A 24 11.02 11.80 -7.27
C SER A 24 9.72 11.78 -6.46
N SER A 25 9.79 11.72 -5.12
CA SER A 25 8.65 11.42 -4.24
C SER A 25 7.72 12.62 -4.00
N GLU A 26 8.26 13.80 -3.73
CA GLU A 26 7.46 14.99 -3.37
C GLU A 26 6.69 15.56 -4.58
N LYS A 27 7.35 15.63 -5.74
CA LYS A 27 6.72 16.08 -6.99
C LYS A 27 5.61 15.14 -7.46
N HIS A 28 5.76 13.84 -7.20
CA HIS A 28 4.75 12.85 -7.52
C HIS A 28 3.51 13.04 -6.63
N LEU A 29 3.69 13.29 -5.33
CA LEU A 29 2.58 13.47 -4.39
C LEU A 29 1.69 14.65 -4.77
N GLU A 30 2.26 15.79 -5.17
CA GLU A 30 1.46 16.94 -5.62
C GLU A 30 0.69 16.69 -6.92
N GLU A 31 1.31 16.03 -7.92
CA GLU A 31 0.60 15.62 -9.15
C GLU A 31 -0.53 14.63 -8.86
N GLN A 32 -0.35 13.76 -7.87
CA GLN A 32 -1.38 12.82 -7.44
C GLN A 32 -2.56 13.51 -6.75
N LEU A 33 -2.31 14.56 -5.96
CA LEU A 33 -3.33 15.36 -5.30
C LEU A 33 -4.08 16.28 -6.28
N ALA A 34 -3.40 16.75 -7.33
CA ALA A 34 -3.98 17.55 -8.41
C ALA A 34 -4.87 16.73 -9.37
N LEU A 35 -4.62 15.42 -9.48
CA LEU A 35 -5.43 14.49 -10.29
C LEU A 35 -6.72 14.00 -9.59
N LEU A 36 -6.93 14.34 -8.31
CA LEU A 36 -8.16 14.02 -7.60
C LEU A 36 -9.27 14.97 -8.03
N SER A 37 -10.40 14.39 -8.45
CA SER A 37 -11.55 15.15 -8.95
C SER A 37 -12.18 16.01 -7.84
N PRO A 38 -12.91 17.09 -8.16
CA PRO A 38 -13.68 17.84 -7.17
C PRO A 38 -14.68 16.97 -6.38
N GLU A 39 -15.21 15.92 -7.02
CA GLU A 39 -16.11 14.94 -6.41
C GLU A 39 -15.39 14.12 -5.33
N ASP A 40 -14.11 13.81 -5.55
CA ASP A 40 -13.26 13.09 -4.59
C ASP A 40 -13.11 13.86 -3.27
N ARG A 41 -13.00 15.19 -3.35
CA ARG A 41 -12.90 16.08 -2.19
C ARG A 41 -14.23 16.12 -1.43
N ALA A 42 -15.35 16.10 -2.15
CA ALA A 42 -16.69 16.06 -1.54
C ALA A 42 -16.93 14.73 -0.81
N VAL A 43 -16.51 13.60 -1.39
CA VAL A 43 -16.62 12.27 -0.77
C VAL A 43 -15.75 12.16 0.49
N VAL A 44 -14.54 12.71 0.48
CA VAL A 44 -13.68 12.78 1.68
C VAL A 44 -14.33 13.64 2.77
N ALA A 45 -14.94 14.77 2.42
CA ALA A 45 -15.63 15.64 3.37
C ALA A 45 -16.89 14.99 3.97
N GLU A 46 -17.66 14.22 3.19
CA GLU A 46 -18.85 13.52 3.66
C GLU A 46 -18.50 12.34 4.60
N ILE A 47 -17.40 11.63 4.31
CA ILE A 47 -16.88 10.58 5.19
C ILE A 47 -16.38 11.17 6.51
N GLN A 48 -15.70 12.32 6.48
CA GLN A 48 -15.26 13.02 7.69
C GLN A 48 -16.43 13.50 8.57
N GLY A 49 -17.64 13.66 8.01
CA GLY A 49 -18.85 13.98 8.79
C GLY A 49 -19.57 12.78 9.42
N SER A 50 -19.18 11.55 9.06
CA SER A 50 -19.90 10.32 9.39
C SER A 50 -19.35 9.62 10.66
N LYS A 51 -19.45 10.23 11.85
CA LYS A 51 -19.24 9.68 13.22
C LYS A 51 -18.56 8.28 13.35
N GLY A 52 -17.41 8.04 12.74
CA GLY A 52 -16.69 6.74 12.77
C GLY A 52 -17.43 5.54 12.14
N GLU A 53 -18.52 5.74 11.40
CA GLU A 53 -19.31 4.63 10.87
C GLU A 53 -18.79 4.08 9.56
N LYS A 54 -18.25 4.96 8.72
CA LYS A 54 -17.78 4.67 7.36
C LYS A 54 -16.31 5.02 7.23
N ALA A 55 -15.58 4.18 6.51
CA ALA A 55 -14.25 4.51 6.02
C ALA A 55 -14.15 4.17 4.54
N MET A 56 -13.11 4.68 3.90
CA MET A 56 -12.81 4.50 2.49
C MET A 56 -11.33 4.22 2.32
N ILE A 57 -11.03 3.41 1.33
CA ILE A 57 -9.68 3.12 0.89
C ILE A 57 -9.56 3.63 -0.55
N LEU A 58 -8.48 4.36 -0.81
CA LEU A 58 -8.17 4.88 -2.13
C LEU A 58 -6.86 4.28 -2.62
N ILE A 59 -6.81 3.82 -3.86
CA ILE A 59 -5.55 3.39 -4.46
C ILE A 59 -4.79 4.65 -4.90
N ALA A 60 -3.77 5.01 -4.10
CA ALA A 60 -2.86 6.09 -4.41
C ALA A 60 -1.91 5.68 -5.54
N ARG A 61 -1.21 4.54 -5.44
CA ARG A 61 -0.34 4.04 -6.52
C ARG A 61 -0.57 2.58 -6.82
N GLY A 62 -0.34 2.21 -8.08
CA GLY A 62 -0.48 0.86 -8.59
C GLY A 62 -1.45 0.79 -9.77
N ALA A 63 -1.77 -0.43 -10.19
CA ALA A 63 -2.90 -0.64 -11.10
C ALA A 63 -4.19 -0.15 -10.42
N ASN A 64 -5.16 0.32 -11.20
CA ASN A 64 -6.41 0.87 -10.65
C ASN A 64 -6.22 2.13 -9.75
N LYS A 65 -5.19 2.93 -10.00
CA LYS A 65 -5.01 4.24 -9.35
C LYS A 65 -6.30 5.07 -9.49
N GLY A 66 -6.73 5.67 -8.38
CA GLY A 66 -7.98 6.45 -8.30
C GLY A 66 -9.22 5.62 -7.97
N SER A 67 -9.14 4.28 -7.93
CA SER A 67 -10.23 3.45 -7.44
C SER A 67 -10.47 3.67 -5.95
N ARG A 68 -11.75 3.58 -5.56
CA ARG A 68 -12.25 3.83 -4.22
C ARG A 68 -13.05 2.64 -3.74
N PHE A 69 -12.79 2.23 -2.50
CA PHE A 69 -13.47 1.11 -1.87
C PHE A 69 -14.03 1.57 -0.53
N LEU A 70 -15.33 1.36 -0.32
CA LEU A 70 -15.96 1.63 0.98
C LEU A 70 -15.65 0.49 1.94
N VAL A 71 -15.28 0.84 3.16
CA VAL A 71 -15.10 -0.10 4.27
C VAL A 71 -16.41 -0.20 5.03
N THR A 72 -17.04 -1.38 4.95
CA THR A 72 -18.29 -1.69 5.63
C THR A 72 -18.03 -2.19 7.06
N ALA A 73 -19.11 -2.35 7.84
CA ALA A 73 -19.01 -2.88 9.21
C ALA A 73 -18.54 -4.34 9.28
N GLU A 74 -18.72 -5.11 8.21
CA GLU A 74 -18.27 -6.52 8.11
C GLU A 74 -16.75 -6.64 7.87
N GLY A 75 -16.07 -5.51 7.66
CA GLY A 75 -14.67 -5.48 7.28
C GLY A 75 -14.46 -5.68 5.78
N VAL A 76 -13.21 -5.58 5.38
CA VAL A 76 -12.77 -5.60 3.98
C VAL A 76 -11.55 -6.50 3.88
N SER A 77 -11.54 -7.40 2.90
CA SER A 77 -10.35 -8.19 2.59
C SER A 77 -9.60 -7.60 1.40
N VAL A 78 -8.27 -7.58 1.48
CA VAL A 78 -7.38 -7.09 0.42
C VAL A 78 -6.48 -8.22 -0.05
N GLY A 79 -6.44 -8.46 -1.35
CA GLY A 79 -5.63 -9.53 -1.91
C GLY A 79 -5.79 -9.73 -3.42
N ARG A 80 -5.03 -10.68 -3.94
CA ARG A 80 -5.08 -11.12 -5.35
C ARG A 80 -6.15 -12.18 -5.60
N SER A 81 -6.95 -12.56 -4.61
CA SER A 81 -8.10 -13.44 -4.86
C SER A 81 -9.25 -12.62 -5.42
N ALA A 82 -9.93 -13.13 -6.45
CA ALA A 82 -11.17 -12.52 -6.94
C ALA A 82 -12.30 -12.52 -5.88
N SER A 83 -12.15 -13.31 -4.81
CA SER A 83 -13.03 -13.31 -3.64
C SER A 83 -12.72 -12.19 -2.63
N SER A 84 -11.63 -11.44 -2.82
CA SER A 84 -11.27 -10.34 -1.93
C SER A 84 -12.10 -9.10 -2.25
N SER A 85 -12.53 -8.38 -1.21
CA SER A 85 -13.31 -7.14 -1.34
C SER A 85 -12.55 -6.08 -2.14
N ILE A 86 -11.24 -5.97 -1.92
CA ILE A 86 -10.31 -5.19 -2.72
C ILE A 86 -9.42 -6.17 -3.47
N PHE A 87 -9.75 -6.38 -4.74
CA PHE A 87 -8.99 -7.22 -5.63
C PHE A 87 -7.82 -6.45 -6.24
N LEU A 88 -6.61 -6.90 -5.92
CA LEU A 88 -5.35 -6.37 -6.43
C LEU A 88 -4.68 -7.42 -7.32
N ASP A 89 -4.79 -7.26 -8.63
CA ASP A 89 -4.23 -8.19 -9.62
C ASP A 89 -2.72 -7.99 -9.80
N ASP A 90 -1.92 -8.52 -8.88
CA ASP A 90 -0.47 -8.53 -9.02
C ASP A 90 0.18 -9.68 -8.28
N VAL A 91 1.22 -10.27 -8.89
CA VAL A 91 1.96 -11.41 -8.33
C VAL A 91 2.63 -11.12 -6.98
N THR A 92 2.94 -9.85 -6.67
CA THR A 92 3.49 -9.44 -5.37
C THR A 92 2.42 -9.39 -4.26
N VAL A 93 1.16 -9.59 -4.59
CA VAL A 93 0.05 -9.62 -3.63
C VAL A 93 -0.39 -11.07 -3.39
N SER A 94 -0.56 -11.42 -2.12
CA SER A 94 -1.03 -12.75 -1.71
C SER A 94 -2.52 -12.88 -2.01
N ARG A 95 -3.03 -14.12 -2.15
CA ARG A 95 -4.47 -14.35 -2.42
C ARG A 95 -5.35 -13.67 -1.37
N THR A 96 -5.03 -13.92 -0.11
CA THR A 96 -5.52 -13.15 1.04
C THR A 96 -4.28 -12.52 1.64
N HIS A 97 -4.11 -11.20 1.48
CA HIS A 97 -2.88 -10.51 1.90
C HIS A 97 -3.09 -9.82 3.24
N ALA A 98 -4.14 -9.00 3.34
CA ALA A 98 -4.51 -8.31 4.55
C ALA A 98 -6.04 -8.27 4.71
N THR A 99 -6.48 -8.14 5.94
CA THR A 99 -7.87 -7.89 6.30
C THR A 99 -7.96 -6.59 7.09
N ILE A 100 -9.02 -5.83 6.86
CA ILE A 100 -9.35 -4.63 7.62
C ILE A 100 -10.65 -4.92 8.34
N SER A 101 -10.60 -4.93 9.65
CA SER A 101 -11.76 -5.19 10.51
C SER A 101 -12.14 -3.93 11.27
N LYS A 102 -13.44 -3.73 11.47
CA LYS A 102 -13.94 -2.65 12.34
C LYS A 102 -13.97 -3.15 13.78
N GLN A 103 -13.31 -2.43 14.68
CA GLN A 103 -13.32 -2.68 16.12
C GLN A 103 -13.87 -1.44 16.84
N GLY A 104 -15.15 -1.49 17.22
CA GLY A 104 -15.85 -0.35 17.80
C GLY A 104 -15.93 0.82 16.79
N ASN A 105 -15.27 1.94 17.11
CA ASN A 105 -15.20 3.13 16.26
C ASN A 105 -13.90 3.20 15.44
N SER A 106 -13.04 2.20 15.53
CA SER A 106 -11.74 2.20 14.87
C SER A 106 -11.63 1.06 13.86
N PHE A 107 -10.66 1.17 12.94
CA PHE A 107 -10.38 0.14 11.95
C PHE A 107 -9.00 -0.42 12.21
N VAL A 108 -8.87 -1.74 12.13
CA VAL A 108 -7.61 -2.45 12.34
C VAL A 108 -7.27 -3.20 11.08
N LEU A 109 -6.09 -2.91 10.53
CA LEU A 109 -5.48 -3.64 9.44
C LEU A 109 -4.62 -4.76 10.01
N LYS A 110 -4.83 -5.97 9.50
CA LYS A 110 -4.10 -7.18 9.89
C LYS A 110 -3.56 -7.87 8.65
N ASP A 111 -2.28 -8.21 8.68
CA ASP A 111 -1.65 -9.04 7.66
C ASP A 111 -2.01 -10.53 7.90
N GLU A 112 -2.44 -11.23 6.85
CA GLU A 112 -2.88 -12.63 6.91
C GLU A 112 -1.73 -13.61 6.58
N GLY A 113 -0.49 -13.25 6.90
CA GLY A 113 0.70 -14.04 6.58
C GLY A 113 1.10 -13.89 5.13
N SER A 114 1.10 -12.66 4.63
CA SER A 114 1.46 -12.38 3.25
C SER A 114 2.95 -12.64 2.98
N LEU A 115 3.30 -12.97 1.73
CA LEU A 115 4.68 -13.31 1.37
C LEU A 115 5.62 -12.10 1.43
N ASN A 116 5.12 -10.92 1.04
CA ASN A 116 5.92 -9.70 0.97
C ASN A 116 5.73 -8.79 2.19
N GLY A 117 4.81 -9.13 3.09
CA GLY A 117 4.40 -8.32 4.23
C GLY A 117 3.50 -7.14 3.83
N THR A 118 2.81 -6.60 4.83
CA THR A 118 2.10 -5.33 4.74
C THR A 118 2.91 -4.23 5.44
N TYR A 119 2.93 -3.03 4.86
CA TYR A 119 3.68 -1.90 5.41
C TYR A 119 2.75 -0.71 5.63
N ILE A 120 2.94 0.01 6.72
CA ILE A 120 2.27 1.29 7.02
C ILE A 120 3.36 2.34 7.11
N ASN A 121 3.29 3.42 6.32
CA ASN A 121 4.29 4.49 6.34
C ASN A 121 5.75 3.95 6.28
N ASN A 122 6.00 2.99 5.40
CA ASN A 122 7.27 2.27 5.22
C ASN A 122 7.75 1.35 6.36
N ILE A 123 6.91 1.10 7.36
CA ILE A 123 7.20 0.18 8.47
C ILE A 123 6.40 -1.10 8.28
N SER A 124 7.06 -2.26 8.31
CA SER A 124 6.36 -3.56 8.23
C SER A 124 5.50 -3.79 9.47
N VAL A 125 4.24 -4.11 9.28
CA VAL A 125 3.28 -4.36 10.36
C VAL A 125 2.56 -5.69 10.15
N THR A 126 2.28 -6.38 11.24
CA THR A 126 1.38 -7.55 11.25
C THR A 126 -0.03 -7.16 11.64
N GLU A 127 -0.16 -6.14 12.49
CA GLU A 127 -1.43 -5.55 12.91
C GLU A 127 -1.20 -4.06 13.19
N HIS A 128 -2.11 -3.21 12.72
CA HIS A 128 -2.02 -1.76 12.90
C HIS A 128 -3.41 -1.14 13.00
N LEU A 129 -3.57 -0.22 13.96
CA LEU A 129 -4.77 0.59 14.11
C LEU A 129 -4.76 1.68 13.05
N LEU A 130 -5.63 1.57 12.05
CA LEU A 130 -5.72 2.54 10.96
C LEU A 130 -6.28 3.87 11.46
N VAL A 131 -5.55 4.94 11.16
CA VAL A 131 -5.96 6.32 11.37
C VAL A 131 -6.15 6.99 10.01
N SER A 132 -7.15 7.87 9.90
CA SER A 132 -7.41 8.62 8.67
C SER A 132 -6.15 9.37 8.20
N GLY A 133 -5.75 9.13 6.95
CA GLY A 133 -4.49 9.63 6.39
C GLY A 133 -3.36 8.60 6.34
N ASP A 134 -3.51 7.43 6.97
CA ASP A 134 -2.50 6.37 6.90
C ASP A 134 -2.36 5.84 5.46
N GLU A 135 -1.12 5.82 4.97
CA GLU A 135 -0.76 5.13 3.74
C GLU A 135 -0.21 3.74 4.07
N PHE A 136 -0.85 2.71 3.49
CA PHE A 136 -0.40 1.34 3.59
C PHE A 136 -0.02 0.78 2.22
N GLN A 137 1.04 -0.02 2.23
CA GLN A 137 1.60 -0.66 1.05
C GLN A 137 1.35 -2.16 1.09
N ILE A 138 0.78 -2.68 0.00
CA ILE A 138 0.54 -4.11 -0.23
C ILE A 138 1.16 -4.45 -1.59
N GLY A 139 2.24 -5.22 -1.57
CA GLY A 139 3.04 -5.48 -2.78
C GLY A 139 3.53 -4.17 -3.41
N LYS A 140 3.17 -3.93 -4.68
CA LYS A 140 3.46 -2.67 -5.40
C LYS A 140 2.40 -1.57 -5.25
N PHE A 141 1.30 -1.84 -4.53
CA PHE A 141 0.19 -0.90 -4.39
C PHE A 141 0.36 -0.05 -3.14
N HIS A 142 0.07 1.24 -3.27
CA HIS A 142 -0.06 2.17 -2.15
C HIS A 142 -1.52 2.53 -2.02
N LEU A 143 -2.07 2.33 -0.83
CA LEU A 143 -3.45 2.57 -0.50
C LEU A 143 -3.52 3.59 0.62
N LEU A 144 -4.42 4.56 0.49
CA LEU A 144 -4.67 5.58 1.50
C LEU A 144 -5.97 5.24 2.23
N PHE A 145 -5.90 5.20 3.55
CA PHE A 145 -7.07 5.06 4.40
C PHE A 145 -7.67 6.42 4.74
N VAL A 146 -8.98 6.56 4.58
CA VAL A 146 -9.75 7.76 4.92
C VAL A 146 -10.94 7.33 5.76
N GLY A 147 -10.93 7.66 7.04
CA GLY A 147 -12.03 7.40 7.97
C GLY A 147 -12.43 8.65 8.74
N SER A 148 -13.56 8.58 9.43
CA SER A 148 -13.89 9.53 10.50
C SER A 148 -13.16 9.10 11.77
N ASN A 149 -12.33 10.00 12.30
CA ASN A 149 -11.72 9.87 13.62
C ASN A 149 -12.75 10.16 14.73
#